data_AF-A0A1I4MC39-F1
#
_entry.id   AF-A0A1I4MC39-F1
#
_cell.length_a   1.000
_cell.length_b   1.000
_cell.length_c   1.000
_cell.angle_alpha   90.00
_cell.angle_beta   90.00
_cell.angle_gamma   90.00
#
_symmetry.space_group_name_H-M   'P 1'
#
loop_
_entity.id
_entity.type
_entity.pdbx_description
1 polymer ?
#
loop_
_entity_poly.entity_id
_entity_poly.type
_entity_poly.pdbx_seq_one_letter_code
_entity_poly.pdbx_strand_id
1 'polypeptide(L)' 'MIEMAQYNYIRFLYFNQKKSKRAIARETGLHRDTITRAIENPEQKYRLSTERPQPVNGDFKDRIKEMVKANHE' A
#
# COMPACT_ATOMS: atom_id res chain seq x y z
N MET A 1 -1.74 -12.45 -5.26
CA MET A 1 -1.45 -11.04 -5.60
C MET A 1 -0.15 -11.02 -6.38
N ILE A 2 -0.05 -10.21 -7.43
CA ILE A 2 1.19 -10.06 -8.20
C ILE A 2 2.12 -9.06 -7.48
N GLU A 3 3.43 -9.21 -7.64
CA GLU A 3 4.41 -8.33 -7.01
C GLU A 3 4.34 -6.89 -7.57
N MET A 4 4.84 -5.92 -6.82
CA MET A 4 4.93 -4.52 -7.27
C MET A 4 5.73 -4.39 -8.58
N ALA A 5 6.77 -5.20 -8.74
CA ALA A 5 7.57 -5.25 -9.97
C ALA A 5 6.71 -5.65 -11.19
N GLN A 6 5.80 -6.63 -11.03
CA GLN A 6 4.90 -7.06 -12.10
C GLN A 6 3.85 -5.99 -12.43
N TYR A 7 3.34 -5.26 -11.43
CA TYR A 7 2.46 -4.11 -11.64
C TYR A 7 3.13 -3.01 -12.49
N ASN A 8 4.38 -2.67 -12.17
CA ASN A 8 5.12 -1.65 -12.90
C ASN A 8 5.43 -2.08 -14.33
N TYR A 9 5.74 -3.37 -14.53
CA TYR A 9 5.95 -3.92 -15.87
C TYR A 9 4.68 -3.83 -16.74
N ILE A 10 3.51 -4.18 -16.19
CA ILE A 10 2.22 -4.03 -16.89
C ILE A 10 1.98 -2.58 -17.30
N ARG A 11 2.26 -1.62 -16.40
CA ARG A 11 2.10 -0.19 -16.68
C ARG A 11 3.05 0.29 -17.76
N PHE A 12 4.31 -0.14 -17.74
CA PHE A 12 5.27 0.16 -18.79
C PHE A 12 4.79 -0.35 -20.16
N LEU A 13 4.31 -1.59 -20.23
CA LEU A 13 3.78 -2.16 -21.48
C LEU A 13 2.57 -1.36 -22.01
N TYR A 14 1.68 -0.90 -21.13
CA TYR A 14 0.48 -0.17 -21.52
C TYR A 14 0.77 1.30 -21.87
N PHE A 15 1.41 2.04 -20.96
CA PHE A 15 1.60 3.48 -21.12
C PHE A 15 2.77 3.84 -22.02
N ASN A 16 3.88 3.10 -21.97
CA ASN A 16 5.09 3.40 -22.75
C ASN A 16 5.10 2.65 -24.08
N GLN A 17 4.82 1.34 -24.08
CA GLN A 17 4.81 0.54 -25.32
C GLN A 17 3.46 0.52 -26.05
N LYS A 18 2.41 1.15 -25.50
CA LYS A 18 1.06 1.24 -26.09
C LYS A 18 0.44 -0.12 -26.45
N LYS A 19 0.84 -1.20 -25.74
CA LYS A 19 0.26 -2.53 -25.96
C LYS A 19 -1.17 -2.59 -25.43
N SER A 20 -2.05 -3.27 -26.15
CA SER A 20 -3.43 -3.50 -25.69
C SER A 20 -3.46 -4.46 -24.51
N LYS A 21 -4.51 -4.38 -23.67
CA LYS A 21 -4.72 -5.32 -22.56
C LYS A 21 -4.69 -6.79 -23.01
N ARG A 22 -5.14 -7.09 -24.25
CA ARG A 22 -5.09 -8.45 -24.83
C ARG A 22 -3.67 -8.90 -25.18
N ALA A 23 -2.83 -7.99 -25.66
CA ALA A 23 -1.43 -8.28 -25.95
C ALA A 23 -0.64 -8.53 -24.66
N ILE A 24 -0.85 -7.68 -23.65
CA ILE A 24 -0.23 -7.82 -22.33
C ILE A 24 -0.62 -9.16 -21.68
N ALA A 25 -1.89 -9.57 -21.77
CA ALA A 25 -2.35 -10.86 -21.24
C ALA A 25 -1.66 -12.06 -21.92
N ARG A 26 -1.43 -12.00 -23.24
CA ARG A 26 -0.69 -13.06 -23.97
C ARG A 26 0.78 -13.12 -23.58
N GLU A 27 1.40 -11.96 -23.35
CA GLU A 27 2.83 -11.85 -23.02
C GLU A 27 3.13 -12.22 -21.56
N THR A 28 2.28 -11.79 -20.63
CA THR A 28 2.49 -11.99 -19.19
C THR A 28 1.80 -13.23 -18.63
N GLY A 29 0.87 -13.83 -19.37
CA GLY A 29 0.00 -14.92 -18.89
C GLY A 29 -1.01 -14.49 -17.82
N LEU A 30 -1.09 -13.19 -17.49
CA LEU A 30 -1.96 -12.68 -16.44
C LEU A 30 -3.41 -12.50 -16.93
N HIS A 31 -4.36 -12.74 -16.02
CA HIS A 31 -5.76 -12.45 -16.28
C HIS A 31 -5.98 -10.97 -16.59
N ARG A 32 -6.86 -10.67 -17.53
CA ARG A 32 -7.12 -9.29 -18.00
C ARG A 32 -7.62 -8.38 -16.88
N ASP A 33 -8.32 -8.90 -15.89
CA ASP A 33 -8.77 -8.10 -14.73
C ASP A 33 -7.60 -7.62 -13.86
N THR A 34 -6.56 -8.44 -13.73
CA THR A 34 -5.33 -8.06 -13.03
C THR A 34 -4.63 -6.93 -13.80
N ILE A 35 -4.59 -7.03 -15.13
CA ILE A 35 -4.01 -5.99 -16.00
C ILE A 35 -4.82 -4.69 -15.91
N THR A 36 -6.15 -4.78 -15.98
CA THR A 36 -7.05 -3.63 -15.80
C THR A 36 -6.81 -2.96 -14.45
N ARG A 37 -6.78 -3.74 -13.37
CA ARG A 37 -6.49 -3.22 -12.02
C ARG A 37 -5.12 -2.56 -11.91
N ALA A 38 -4.11 -3.07 -12.62
CA ALA A 38 -2.78 -2.49 -12.67
C ALA A 38 -2.74 -1.14 -13.38
N ILE A 39 -3.53 -1.00 -14.43
CA ILE A 39 -3.64 0.27 -15.18
C ILE A 39 -4.43 1.31 -14.37
N GLU A 40 -5.53 0.89 -13.74
CA GLU A 40 -6.48 1.80 -13.08
C GLU A 40 -6.05 2.26 -11.68
N ASN A 41 -5.32 1.43 -10.93
CA ASN A 41 -4.82 1.80 -9.61
C ASN A 41 -3.34 2.18 -9.69
N PRO A 42 -2.95 3.47 -9.82
CA PRO A 42 -1.54 3.88 -9.84
C PRO A 42 -0.83 3.58 -8.51
N GLU A 43 -1.54 3.65 -7.39
CA GLU A 43 -1.00 3.36 -6.06
C GLU A 43 -1.71 2.16 -5.44
N GLN A 44 -1.02 1.01 -5.38
CA GLN A 44 -1.38 -0.02 -4.40
C GLN A 44 -0.85 0.43 -3.03
N LYS A 45 -1.52 1.41 -2.42
CA LYS A 45 -1.21 1.76 -1.02
C LYS A 45 -1.38 0.48 -0.20
N TYR A 46 -0.31 0.08 0.49
CA TYR A 46 -0.40 -0.95 1.50
C TYR A 46 -1.34 -0.43 2.59
N ARG A 47 -2.61 -0.87 2.54
CA ARG A 47 -3.53 -0.65 3.64
C ARG A 47 -3.14 -1.67 4.70
N LEU A 48 -2.48 -1.21 5.76
CA LEU A 48 -2.38 -1.98 7.00
C LEU A 48 -3.81 -2.39 7.37
N SER A 49 -4.12 -3.68 7.28
CA SER A 49 -5.43 -4.22 7.64
C SER A 49 -5.67 -4.16 9.15
N THR A 50 -4.59 -3.99 9.90
CA THR A 50 -4.55 -3.96 11.35
C THR A 50 -4.05 -2.61 11.81
N GLU A 51 -4.68 -2.03 12.81
CA GLU A 51 -4.14 -0.85 13.49
C GLU A 51 -2.73 -1.18 13.98
N ARG A 52 -1.79 -0.25 13.77
CA ARG A 52 -0.44 -0.42 14.31
C ARG A 52 -0.59 -0.53 15.83
N PRO A 53 0.03 -1.54 16.48
CA PRO A 53 0.02 -1.59 17.94
C PRO A 53 0.55 -0.25 18.45
N GLN A 54 -0.13 0.33 19.44
CA GLN A 54 0.31 1.56 20.08
C GLN A 54 1.78 1.36 20.51
N PRO A 55 2.70 2.30 20.24
CA PRO A 55 4.04 2.22 20.77
C PRO A 55 3.96 1.96 22.27
N VAL A 56 4.82 1.06 22.78
CA VAL A 56 4.86 0.73 24.20
C VAL A 56 5.34 1.98 24.94
N ASN A 57 4.39 2.81 25.39
CA ASN A 57 4.64 4.08 26.06
C ASN A 57 5.13 3.90 27.51
N GLY A 58 5.88 2.82 27.80
CA GLY A 58 6.43 2.38 29.10
C GLY A 58 5.99 3.19 30.32
N ASP A 59 6.97 3.79 31.01
CA ASP A 59 6.75 4.62 32.20
C ASP A 59 6.26 6.04 31.88
N PHE A 60 6.18 6.39 30.59
CA PHE A 60 5.75 7.73 30.16
C PHE A 60 4.30 8.01 30.54
N LYS A 61 3.44 6.98 30.58
CA LYS A 61 2.04 7.15 31.00
C LYS A 61 1.93 7.65 32.44
N ASP A 62 2.78 7.14 33.32
CA ASP A 62 2.75 7.52 34.74
C ASP A 62 3.37 8.90 34.96
N ARG A 63 4.46 9.21 34.24
CA ARG A 63 5.06 10.55 34.27
C ARG A 63 4.13 11.64 33.73
N ILE A 64 3.34 11.35 32.70
CA ILE A 64 2.32 12.28 32.18
C ILE A 64 1.22 12.51 33.23
N LYS A 65 0.79 11.47 33.96
CA LYS A 65 -0.20 11.65 35.04
C LYS A 65 0.31 12.55 36.16
N GLU A 66 1.57 12.39 36.56
CA GLU A 66 2.20 13.26 37.57
C GLU A 66 2.26 14.71 37.09
N MET A 67 2.67 14.95 35.84
CA MET A 67 2.71 16.29 35.24
C MET A 67 1.33 16.95 35.14
N VAL A 68 0.30 16.19 34.78
CA VAL A 68 -1.09 16.70 34.74
C VAL A 68 -1.57 17.06 36.14
N LYS A 69 -1.29 16.22 37.14
CA LYS A 69 -1.65 16.49 38.54
C LYS A 69 -0.99 17.77 39.04
N ALA A 70 0.31 17.95 38.77
CA ALA A 70 1.06 19.13 39.19
C ALA A 70 0.59 20.44 38.52
N ASN A 71 -0.04 20.38 37.34
CA ASN A 71 -0.58 21.57 36.65
C ASN A 71 -1.97 22.01 37.15
N HIS A 72 -2.65 21.17 37.94
CA HIS A 72 -3.97 21.47 38.50
C HIS A 72 -3.92 21.90 39.97
N GLU A 73 -2.72 21.95 40.57
CA GLU A 73 -2.41 22.56 41.87
C GLU A 73 -1.89 23.98 41.67
#